data_AF-D4B7Q6-F1
#
_entry.id   AF-D4B7Q6-F1
#
_cell.length_a   1.000
_cell.length_b   1.000
_cell.length_c   1.000
_cell.angle_alpha   90.00
_cell.angle_beta   90.00
_cell.angle_gamma   90.00
#
_symmetry.space_group_name_H-M   'P 1'
#
loop_
_entity.id
_entity.type
_entity.pdbx_description
1 polymer ?
#
loop_
_entity_poly.entity_id
_entity_poly.type
_entity_poly.pdbx_seq_one_letter_code
_entity_poly.pdbx_strand_id
1 'polypeptide(L)' 'MLIGGLPAATVGAMATCVGPVDSIVMGSTKVFIANKPAARMGDSCAHGGTIVTGCPTVLIG' A
#
# COMPACT_ATOMS: atom_id res chain seq x y z
N MET A 1 -4.11 2.74 -12.48
CA MET A 1 -2.99 3.68 -12.38
C MET A 1 -1.72 2.88 -12.10
N LEU A 2 -0.60 3.24 -12.73
CA LEU A 2 0.71 2.63 -12.48
C LEU A 2 1.60 3.60 -11.69
N ILE A 3 2.45 3.06 -10.82
CA ILE A 3 3.52 3.76 -10.11
C ILE A 3 4.81 2.96 -10.35
N GLY A 4 5.86 3.60 -10.86
CA GLY A 4 7.12 2.91 -11.18
C GLY A 4 6.97 1.78 -12.21
N GLY A 5 5.95 1.84 -13.08
CA GLY A 5 5.64 0.80 -14.07
C GLY A 5 4.83 -0.38 -13.56
N LEU A 6 4.49 -0.41 -12.26
CA LEU A 6 3.70 -1.49 -11.63
C LEU A 6 2.33 -0.97 -11.18
N PRO A 7 1.30 -1.84 -11.03
CA PRO A 7 0.02 -1.45 -10.46
C PRO A 7 0.18 -0.84 -9.07
N ALA A 8 -0.42 0.33 -8.85
CA ALA A 8 -0.35 1.00 -7.55
C ALA A 8 -1.12 0.21 -6.49
N ALA A 9 -0.48 -0.04 -5.33
CA ALA A 9 -1.11 -0.70 -4.20
C ALA A 9 -2.15 0.21 -3.53
N THR A 10 -3.25 -0.39 -3.10
CA THR A 10 -4.37 0.27 -2.39
C THR A 10 -4.82 -0.58 -1.22
N VAL A 11 -5.64 -0.03 -0.33
CA VAL A 11 -6.28 -0.80 0.75
C VAL A 11 -7.01 -2.02 0.18
N GLY A 12 -6.78 -3.17 0.80
CA GLY A 12 -7.25 -4.49 0.39
C GLY A 12 -6.33 -5.22 -0.61
N ALA A 13 -5.24 -4.60 -1.06
CA ALA A 13 -4.24 -5.30 -1.86
C ALA A 13 -3.47 -6.32 -1.00
N MET A 14 -2.99 -7.37 -1.65
CA MET A 14 -2.16 -8.38 -1.01
C MET A 14 -0.77 -7.82 -0.71
N ALA A 15 -0.29 -8.04 0.51
CA ALA A 15 1.05 -7.71 0.95
C ALA A 15 1.82 -8.99 1.29
N THR A 16 3.03 -9.11 0.78
CA THR A 16 3.93 -10.19 1.21
C THR A 16 4.59 -9.78 2.51
N CYS A 17 4.38 -10.58 3.55
CA CYS A 17 4.98 -10.37 4.86
C CYS A 17 5.93 -11.53 5.20
N VAL A 18 6.58 -11.47 6.36
CA VAL A 18 7.35 -12.61 6.88
C VAL A 18 6.35 -13.67 7.37
N GLY A 19 5.84 -14.49 6.43
CA GLY A 19 4.81 -15.49 6.70
C GLY A 19 3.76 -15.57 5.58
N PRO A 20 2.46 -15.76 5.91
CA PRO A 20 1.40 -15.86 4.90
C PRO A 20 1.18 -14.53 4.18
N VAL A 21 0.42 -14.59 3.09
CA VAL A 21 -0.04 -13.39 2.39
C VAL A 21 -0.94 -12.58 3.32
N ASP A 22 -0.64 -11.29 3.47
CA ASP A 22 -1.43 -10.34 4.24
C ASP A 22 -2.26 -9.43 3.32
N SER A 23 -3.08 -8.57 3.91
CA SER A 23 -3.82 -7.50 3.24
C SER A 23 -3.51 -6.14 3.86
N ILE A 24 -3.41 -5.12 3.02
CA ILE A 24 -3.21 -3.73 3.46
C ILE A 24 -4.54 -3.20 4.02
N VAL A 25 -4.54 -2.70 5.26
CA VAL A 25 -5.77 -2.22 5.94
C VAL A 25 -5.80 -0.71 6.17
N MET A 26 -4.65 -0.04 6.03
CA MET A 26 -4.54 1.42 6.14
C MET A 26 -4.00 2.02 4.85
N GLY A 27 -4.34 3.28 4.58
CA GLY A 27 -3.93 4.01 3.38
C GLY A 27 -4.00 5.52 3.59
N SER A 28 -3.76 6.27 2.52
CA SER A 28 -3.92 7.73 2.50
C SER A 28 -5.37 8.17 2.76
N THR A 29 -5.53 9.24 3.52
CA THR A 29 -6.83 9.89 3.76
C THR A 29 -7.19 10.93 2.70
N LYS A 30 -6.25 11.25 1.79
CA LYS A 30 -6.40 12.32 0.78
C LYS A 30 -6.27 11.81 -0.64
N VAL A 31 -5.43 10.80 -0.87
CA VAL A 31 -5.11 10.28 -2.19
C VAL A 31 -5.80 8.95 -2.39
N PHE A 32 -6.65 8.91 -3.42
CA PHE A 32 -7.41 7.73 -3.81
C PHE A 32 -6.98 7.26 -5.19
N ILE A 33 -6.78 5.96 -5.33
CA ILE A 33 -6.47 5.31 -6.61
C ILE A 33 -7.61 4.34 -6.89
N ALA A 34 -8.32 4.56 -8.00
CA ALA A 34 -9.53 3.79 -8.34
C ALA A 34 -10.54 3.71 -7.17
N ASN A 35 -10.82 4.86 -6.53
CA ASN A 35 -11.73 5.00 -5.39
C ASN A 35 -11.34 4.22 -4.11
N LYS A 36 -10.10 3.73 -4.03
CA LYS A 36 -9.55 3.10 -2.83
C LYS A 36 -8.40 3.95 -2.26
N PRO A 37 -8.25 4.03 -0.92
CA PRO A 37 -7.12 4.71 -0.32
C PRO A 37 -5.79 4.16 -0.85
N ALA A 38 -4.89 5.04 -1.28
CA ALA A 38 -3.57 4.64 -1.78
C ALA A 38 -2.68 4.14 -0.64
N ALA A 39 -1.97 3.04 -0.84
CA ALA A 39 -1.06 2.50 0.16
C ALA A 39 0.28 3.26 0.17
N ARG A 40 0.87 3.43 1.35
CA ARG A 40 2.09 4.19 1.61
C ARG A 40 3.01 3.42 2.57
N MET A 41 4.29 3.77 2.56
CA MET A 41 5.22 3.28 3.58
C MET A 41 4.72 3.68 4.98
N GLY A 42 4.76 2.74 5.92
CA GLY A 42 4.24 2.89 7.28
C GLY A 42 2.76 2.55 7.45
N ASP A 43 1.98 2.39 6.38
CA ASP A 43 0.59 1.94 6.51
C ASP A 43 0.54 0.49 7.01
N SER A 44 -0.46 0.19 7.84
CA SER A 44 -0.64 -1.10 8.50
C SER A 44 -1.25 -2.17 7.59
N CYS A 45 -0.84 -3.41 7.82
CA CYS A 45 -1.43 -4.62 7.24
C CYS A 45 -2.23 -5.41 8.31
N ALA A 46 -3.10 -6.32 7.89
CA ALA A 46 -4.11 -6.92 8.78
C ALA A 46 -3.53 -7.74 9.93
N HIS A 47 -2.38 -8.42 9.73
CA HIS A 47 -1.75 -9.20 10.79
C HIS A 47 -0.80 -8.37 11.69
N GLY A 48 -0.83 -7.04 11.57
CA GLY A 48 -0.02 -6.11 12.36
C GLY A 48 1.35 -5.77 11.75
N GLY A 49 1.62 -6.22 10.52
CA GLY A 49 2.77 -5.78 9.74
C GLY A 49 2.64 -4.32 9.26
N THR A 50 3.74 -3.76 8.77
CA THR A 50 3.75 -2.42 8.14
C THR A 50 4.45 -2.46 6.78
N ILE A 51 4.05 -1.59 5.87
CA ILE A 51 4.69 -1.46 4.56
C ILE A 51 6.04 -0.78 4.72
N VAL A 52 7.12 -1.50 4.44
CA VAL A 52 8.50 -1.01 4.62
C VAL A 52 9.21 -0.57 3.33
N THR A 53 8.58 -0.77 2.17
CA THR A 53 9.16 -0.43 0.87
C THR A 53 8.11 0.16 -0.08
N GLY A 54 8.56 0.99 -1.02
CA GLY A 54 7.72 1.69 -1.98
C GLY A 54 8.52 2.19 -3.17
N CYS A 55 7.90 2.95 -4.07
CA CYS A 55 8.58 3.56 -5.21
C CYS A 55 9.43 4.76 -4.75
N PRO A 56 10.76 4.77 -4.96
CA PRO A 56 11.65 5.79 -4.39
C PRO A 56 11.44 7.21 -4.96
N THR A 57 10.74 7.32 -6.09
CA THR A 57 10.48 8.59 -6.78
C THR A 57 9.07 9.14 -6.57
N VAL A 58 8.20 8.44 -5.84
CA VAL A 58 6.80 8.82 -5.63
C VAL A 58 6.48 8.86 -4.14
N LEU A 59 6.04 10.04 -3.69
CA LEU A 59 5.54 10.26 -2.34
C LEU A 59 4.03 10.54 -2.39
N ILE A 60 3.27 9.90 -1.51
CA ILE A 60 1.81 10.04 -1.41
C ILE A 60 1.49 10.66 -0.05
N GLY A 61 0.72 11.76 -0.08
CA GLY A 61 0.29 12.51 1.11
C GLY A 61 -0.86 11.89 1.90
#